data_AF-A0A962T2B2-F1
#
_entry.id   AF-A0A962T2B2-F1
#
_cell.length_a   1.000
_cell.length_b   1.000
_cell.length_c   1.000
_cell.angle_alpha   90.00
_cell.angle_beta   90.00
_cell.angle_gamma   90.00
#
_symmetry.space_group_name_H-M   'P 1'
#
loop_
_entity.id
_entity.type
_entity.pdbx_description
1 polymer ?
#
loop_
_entity_poly.entity_id
_entity_poly.type
_entity_poly.pdbx_seq_one_letter_code
_entity_poly.pdbx_strand_id
1 'polypeptide(L)' 'EDPEIFDSLPRYADWPTFPQIYIDSELVGGCDITLELYQSGELQRLMEDAVGKAEAPST' A
#
# COMPACT_ATOMS: atom_id res chain seq x y z
N GLU A 1 -9.42 -10.89 -16.84
CA GLU A 1 -9.20 -9.49 -16.43
C GLU A 1 -10.59 -8.89 -16.25
N ASP A 2 -10.95 -8.54 -15.02
CA ASP A 2 -12.32 -8.15 -14.68
C ASP A 2 -12.45 -6.62 -14.76
N PRO A 3 -13.09 -6.07 -15.80
CA PRO A 3 -13.15 -4.62 -16.02
C PRO A 3 -13.87 -3.88 -14.89
N GLU A 4 -14.76 -4.54 -14.14
CA GLU A 4 -15.47 -3.94 -13.01
C GLU A 4 -14.55 -3.63 -11.82
N ILE A 5 -13.49 -4.43 -11.63
CA ILE A 5 -12.51 -4.22 -10.56
C ILE A 5 -11.68 -2.96 -10.86
N PHE A 6 -11.27 -2.76 -12.11
CA PHE A 6 -10.49 -1.59 -12.52
C PHE A 6 -11.28 -0.29 -12.45
N ASP A 7 -12.58 -0.31 -12.76
CA ASP A 7 -13.45 0.88 -12.68
C ASP A 7 -13.85 1.25 -11.24
N SER A 8 -13.76 0.30 -10.30
CA SER A 8 -14.20 0.48 -8.91
C SER A 8 -13.04 0.80 -7.94
N LEU A 9 -11.83 0.31 -8.21
CA LEU A 9 -10.64 0.52 -7.37
C LEU A 9 -10.26 1.99 -7.15
N PRO A 10 -10.24 2.88 -8.18
CA PRO A 10 -9.88 4.28 -7.99
C PRO A 10 -10.87 5.06 -7.11
N ARG A 11 -12.15 4.64 -7.08
CA ARG A 11 -13.20 5.29 -6.28
C ARG A 11 -13.15 4.92 -4.79
N TYR A 12 -12.51 3.81 -4.44
CA TYR A 12 -12.45 3.34 -3.05
C TYR A 12 -11.27 3.95 -2.26
N ALA A 13 -10.19 4.34 -2.94
CA ALA A 13 -8.93 4.72 -2.31
C ALA A 13 -8.55 6.21 -2.46
N ASP A 14 -9.41 7.05 -3.06
CA ASP A 14 -9.11 8.46 -3.43
C ASP A 14 -7.78 8.62 -4.20
N TRP A 15 -7.36 7.59 -4.93
CA TRP A 15 -6.08 7.56 -5.66
C TRP A 15 -6.30 7.30 -7.16
N PRO A 16 -5.96 8.26 -8.04
CA PRO A 16 -6.38 8.24 -9.43
C PRO A 16 -5.52 7.38 -10.37
N THR A 17 -4.36 6.88 -9.92
CA THR A 17 -3.35 6.28 -10.80
C THR A 17 -2.87 4.91 -10.32
N PHE A 18 -2.39 4.10 -11.27
CA PHE A 18 -1.72 2.82 -11.01
C PHE A 18 -0.21 2.94 -11.26
N PRO A 19 0.63 2.14 -10.58
CA PRO A 19 0.26 1.11 -9.58
C PRO A 19 -0.17 1.72 -8.23
N GLN A 20 -1.06 1.03 -7.51
CA GLN A 20 -1.41 1.35 -6.12
C GLN A 20 -0.73 0.37 -5.19
N ILE A 21 0.03 0.87 -4.23
CA ILE A 21 0.85 0.08 -3.30
C ILE A 21 0.25 0.21 -1.92
N TYR A 22 -0.03 -0.94 -1.30
CA TYR A 22 -0.63 -1.03 0.03
C TYR A 22 0.31 -1.77 0.99
N ILE A 23 0.40 -1.30 2.23
CA ILE A 23 1.12 -1.95 3.32
C ILE A 23 0.16 -1.98 4.52
N ASP A 24 0.02 -3.12 5.18
CA ASP A 24 -0.91 -3.28 6.32
C ASP A 24 -2.37 -2.88 6.00
N SER A 25 -2.82 -3.16 4.78
CA SER A 25 -4.15 -2.76 4.26
C SER A 25 -4.36 -1.24 4.13
N GLU A 26 -3.32 -0.42 4.32
CA GLU A 26 -3.36 1.03 4.11
C GLU A 26 -2.70 1.40 2.78
N LEU A 27 -3.29 2.34 2.04
CA LEU A 27 -2.72 2.85 0.79
C LEU A 27 -1.48 3.69 1.12
N VAL A 28 -0.33 3.24 0.66
CA VAL A 28 0.94 3.98 0.76
C VAL A 28 1.09 4.94 -0.42
N GLY A 29 0.60 4.55 -1.60
CA GLY A 29 0.54 5.43 -2.78
C GLY A 29 1.01 4.76 -4.07
N GLY A 30 1.61 5.56 -4.96
CA GLY A 30 2.09 5.13 -6.27
C GLY A 30 3.54 4.63 -6.28
N CYS A 31 4.05 4.33 -7.49
CA CYS A 31 5.45 3.94 -7.71
C CYS A 31 6.42 5.02 -7.23
N ASP A 32 6.20 6.27 -7.63
CA ASP A 32 7.10 7.39 -7.31
C ASP A 32 7.21 7.62 -5.80
N ILE A 33 6.07 7.60 -5.09
CA ILE A 33 6.01 7.75 -3.63
C ILE A 33 6.73 6.60 -2.94
N THR A 34 6.53 5.37 -3.41
CA THR A 34 7.20 4.20 -2.81
C THR A 34 8.72 4.29 -2.98
N LEU A 35 9.20 4.80 -4.11
CA LEU A 35 10.63 5.04 -4.33
C LEU A 35 11.18 6.13 -3.43
N GLU A 36 10.42 7.20 -3.17
CA GLU A 36 10.79 8.24 -2.20
C GLU A 36 10.86 7.69 -0.78
N LEU A 37 9.87 6.91 -0.35
CA LEU A 37 9.84 6.25 0.96
C LEU A 37 10.98 5.23 1.11
N TYR A 38 11.37 4.56 0.02
CA TYR A 38 12.56 3.70 0.03
C TYR A 38 13.84 4.52 0.24
N GLN A 39 13.99 5.64 -0.47
CA GLN A 39 15.16 6.51 -0.34
C GLN A 39 15.26 7.19 1.02
N SER A 40 14.12 7.51 1.65
CA SER A 40 14.09 8.05 3.02
C SER A 40 14.34 7.00 4.11
N GLY A 41 14.26 5.70 3.75
CA GLY A 41 14.31 4.58 4.68
C GLY A 41 13.02 4.34 5.47
N GLU A 42 11.98 5.14 5.20
CA GLU A 42 10.67 5.04 5.86
C GLU A 42 9.91 3.80 5.41
N LEU A 43 10.05 3.39 4.14
CA LEU A 43 9.44 2.18 3.61
C LEU A 43 9.85 0.93 4.39
N GLN A 44 11.13 0.85 4.78
CA GLN A 44 11.63 -0.30 5.53
C GLN A 44 10.99 -0.38 6.92
N ARG A 45 10.82 0.77 7.60
CA ARG A 45 10.14 0.83 8.90
C ARG A 45 8.68 0.43 8.80
N LEU A 46 7.96 0.96 7.80
CA LEU A 46 6.57 0.60 7.56
C LEU A 46 6.41 -0.91 7.32
N MET A 47 7.34 -1.52 6.59
CA MET A 47 7.32 -2.97 6.34
C MET A 47 7.62 -3.78 7.61
N GLU A 48 8.62 -3.38 8.40
CA GLU A 48 8.95 -4.01 9.68
C GLU A 48 7.77 -3.96 10.66
N ASP A 49 7.11 -2.80 10.77
CA ASP A 49 5.92 -2.61 11.60
C ASP A 49 4.75 -3.49 11.13
N ALA A 50 4.50 -3.55 9.81
CA ALA A 50 3.45 -4.37 9.22
C ALA A 50 3.68 -5.87 9.47
N VAL A 51 4.92 -6.33 9.31
CA VAL A 51 5.30 -7.73 9.61
C VAL A 51 5.14 -8.01 11.10
N GLY A 52 5.58 -7.10 11.97
CA GLY A 52 5.43 -7.24 13.42
C GLY A 52 3.97 -7.32 13.87
N LYS A 53 3.06 -6.59 13.22
CA LYS A 53 1.60 -6.69 13.46
C LYS A 53 1.02 -8.00 12.95
N ALA A 54 1.44 -8.47 11.77
CA ALA A 54 0.96 -9.73 11.21
C ALA A 54 1.34 -10.95 12.07
N GLU A 55 2.47 -10.89 12.79
CA GLU A 55 2.90 -11.94 13.72
C GLU A 55 2.25 -11.85 15.11
N ALA A 56 1.49 -10.79 15.42
CA ALA A 56 0.70 -10.73 16.64
C ALA A 56 -0.52 -11.66 16.51
N PRO A 57 -0.71 -12.66 17.40
CA PRO A 57 -1.84 -13.55 17.31
C PRO A 57 -3.11 -12.74 17.58
N SER A 58 -3.93 -12.57 16.53
CA SER A 58 -5.29 -12.08 16.65
C SER A 58 -6.03 -12.99 17.64
N THR A 59 -6.25 -12.48 18.85
CA THR A 59 -7.05 -13.12 19.91
C THR A 59 -8.47 -12.58 19.85
#